data_AF-A0A919RXR0-F1
#
_entry.id   AF-A0A919RXR0-F1
#
_cell.length_a   1.000
_cell.length_b   1.000
_cell.length_c   1.000
_cell.angle_alpha   90.00
_cell.angle_beta   90.00
_cell.angle_gamma   90.00
#
_symmetry.space_group_name_H-M   'P 1'
#
loop_
_entity.id
_entity.type
_entity.pdbx_description
1 polymer ?
#
loop_
_entity_poly.entity_id
_entity_poly.type
_entity_poly.pdbx_seq_one_letter_code
_entity_poly.pdbx_strand_id
1 'polypeptide(L)'
;MVATKKIHYRNLTEDLKKKIINIYYDRKELTFVEISDLLGVSEGSVARVLTESGINTKRKNRYTLNEEYFNIIDDENKAYILGLLYADGYVGDNHFNNFVLQLKDRDIKG
;
A
#
# COMPACT_ATOMS: atom_id res chain seq x y z
N MET A 1 -25.25 12.93 -0.28
CA MET A 1 -24.20 13.10 -1.32
C MET A 1 -24.68 12.40 -2.58
N VAL A 2 -24.78 13.12 -3.70
CA VAL A 2 -25.20 12.53 -4.98
C VAL A 2 -24.00 11.74 -5.50
N ALA A 3 -24.12 10.41 -5.61
CA ALA A 3 -23.11 9.58 -6.24
C ALA A 3 -23.02 9.95 -7.72
N THR A 4 -22.05 10.79 -8.08
CA THR A 4 -21.76 11.16 -9.46
C THR A 4 -21.37 9.89 -10.22
N LYS A 5 -21.99 9.67 -11.38
CA LYS A 5 -21.79 8.46 -12.19
C LYS A 5 -20.34 8.42 -12.68
N LYS A 6 -19.54 7.51 -12.11
CA LYS A 6 -18.14 7.28 -12.53
C LYS A 6 -18.07 6.81 -13.98
N ILE A 7 -17.07 7.28 -14.71
CA ILE A 7 -16.81 6.93 -16.11
C ILE A 7 -16.37 5.47 -16.18
N HIS A 8 -17.05 4.68 -17.01
CA HIS A 8 -16.69 3.28 -17.26
C HIS A 8 -15.61 3.17 -18.34
N TYR A 9 -14.79 2.12 -18.27
CA TYR A 9 -13.61 1.91 -19.12
C TYR A 9 -13.86 2.15 -20.62
N ARG A 10 -15.00 1.67 -21.13
CA ARG A 10 -15.39 1.82 -22.55
C ARG A 10 -15.50 3.27 -23.02
N ASN A 11 -15.66 4.22 -22.10
CA ASN A 11 -15.84 5.64 -22.38
C ASN A 11 -14.60 6.46 -21.96
N LEU A 12 -13.50 5.81 -21.60
CA LEU A 12 -12.24 6.49 -21.27
C LEU A 12 -11.59 7.06 -22.54
N THR A 13 -11.20 8.32 -22.48
CA THR A 13 -10.31 8.91 -23.49
C THR A 13 -8.86 8.47 -23.26
N GLU A 14 -8.04 8.52 -24.31
CA GLU A 14 -6.60 8.21 -24.19
C GLU A 14 -5.87 9.15 -23.22
N ASP A 15 -6.29 10.41 -23.12
CA ASP A 15 -5.76 11.36 -22.14
C ASP A 15 -6.03 10.90 -20.69
N LEU A 16 -7.23 10.40 -20.42
CA LEU A 16 -7.59 9.91 -19.10
C LEU A 16 -6.80 8.64 -18.74
N LYS A 17 -6.58 7.75 -19.71
CA LYS A 17 -5.73 6.55 -19.52
C LYS A 17 -4.29 6.95 -19.16
N LYS A 18 -3.72 7.94 -19.85
CA LYS A 18 -2.39 8.48 -19.53
C LYS A 18 -2.34 9.09 -18.13
N LYS A 19 -3.36 9.87 -17.74
CA LYS A 19 -3.47 10.43 -16.38
C LYS A 19 -3.50 9.35 -15.30
N ILE A 20 -4.24 8.25 -15.52
CA ILE A 20 -4.25 7.10 -14.60
C ILE A 20 -2.84 6.56 -14.41
N ILE A 21 -2.10 6.34 -15.50
CA ILE A 21 -0.73 5.81 -15.46
C ILE A 21 0.21 6.78 -14.74
N ASN A 22 0.19 8.05 -15.10
CA ASN A 22 1.06 9.06 -14.49
C ASN A 22 0.80 9.18 -12.99
N ILE A 23 -0.47 9.33 -12.57
CA ILE A 23 -0.82 9.41 -11.14
C ILE A 23 -0.37 8.14 -10.40
N TYR A 24 -0.51 6.96 -11.01
CA TYR A 24 -0.05 5.72 -10.40
C TYR A 24 1.48 5.71 -10.13
N TYR A 25 2.29 6.34 -10.98
CA TYR A 25 3.74 6.42 -10.79
C TYR A 25 4.17 7.57 -9.88
N ASP A 26 3.56 8.74 -10.07
CA ASP A 26 3.93 9.99 -9.39
C ASP A 26 3.43 10.02 -7.94
N ARG A 27 2.27 9.40 -7.68
CA ARG A 27 1.60 9.40 -6.38
C ARG A 27 1.47 7.98 -5.85
N LYS A 28 2.57 7.47 -5.31
CA LYS A 28 2.67 6.08 -4.84
C LYS A 28 1.81 5.77 -3.62
N GLU A 29 1.49 6.80 -2.86
CA GLU A 29 0.64 6.76 -1.67
C GLU A 29 -0.84 6.51 -1.99
N LEU A 30 -1.29 6.82 -3.22
CA LEU A 30 -2.69 6.70 -3.58
C LEU A 30 -3.10 5.26 -3.90
N THR A 31 -4.22 4.86 -3.30
CA THR A 31 -4.97 3.65 -3.60
C THR A 31 -5.77 3.78 -4.91
N PHE A 32 -6.27 2.66 -5.44
CA PHE A 32 -7.11 2.69 -6.64
C PHE A 32 -8.44 3.41 -6.43
N VAL A 33 -8.98 3.38 -5.20
CA VAL A 33 -10.18 4.11 -4.82
C VAL A 33 -9.93 5.61 -4.89
N GLU A 34 -8.80 6.08 -4.34
CA GLU A 34 -8.45 7.50 -4.38
C GLU A 34 -8.15 7.99 -5.80
N ILE A 35 -7.46 7.19 -6.62
CA ILE A 35 -7.27 7.50 -8.05
C ILE A 35 -8.62 7.53 -8.79
N SER A 36 -9.52 6.62 -8.46
CA SER A 36 -10.87 6.53 -9.01
C SER A 36 -11.69 7.78 -8.69
N ASP A 37 -11.66 8.23 -7.44
CA ASP A 37 -12.38 9.43 -6.99
C ASP A 37 -11.77 10.71 -7.57
N LEU A 38 -10.44 10.81 -7.61
CA LEU A 38 -9.71 11.95 -8.15
C LEU A 38 -10.03 12.20 -9.64
N LEU A 39 -10.19 11.13 -10.42
CA LEU A 39 -10.42 11.22 -11.86
C LEU A 39 -11.88 11.00 -12.28
N GLY A 40 -12.77 10.68 -11.34
CA GLY A 40 -14.17 10.37 -11.64
C GLY A 40 -14.36 9.12 -12.51
N VAL A 41 -13.41 8.18 -12.45
CA VAL A 41 -13.42 6.92 -13.23
C VAL A 41 -13.76 5.75 -12.32
N SER A 42 -14.33 4.66 -12.83
CA SER A 42 -14.54 3.48 -11.97
C SER A 42 -13.22 2.82 -11.58
N GLU A 43 -13.15 2.28 -10.38
CA GLU A 43 -11.95 1.58 -9.87
C GLU A 43 -11.54 0.42 -10.80
N GLY A 44 -12.51 -0.36 -11.29
CA GLY A 44 -12.27 -1.42 -12.27
C GLY A 44 -11.65 -0.90 -13.58
N SER A 45 -11.93 0.35 -13.95
CA SER A 45 -11.31 0.99 -15.11
C SER A 45 -9.85 1.36 -14.85
N VAL A 46 -9.53 1.85 -13.64
CA VAL A 46 -8.14 2.10 -13.20
C VAL A 46 -7.32 0.82 -13.28
N ALA A 47 -7.80 -0.25 -12.63
CA ALA A 47 -7.10 -1.53 -12.60
C ALA A 47 -6.87 -2.11 -14.00
N ARG A 48 -7.87 -1.99 -14.88
CA ARG A 48 -7.80 -2.45 -16.26
C ARG A 48 -6.77 -1.67 -17.08
N VAL A 49 -6.77 -0.34 -17.01
CA VAL A 49 -5.79 0.50 -17.72
C VAL A 49 -4.35 0.14 -17.33
N LEU A 50 -4.09 -0.04 -16.03
CA LEU A 50 -2.76 -0.42 -15.54
C LEU A 50 -2.35 -1.81 -16.06
N THR A 51 -3.27 -2.78 -16.01
CA THR A 51 -3.01 -4.15 -16.49
C THR A 51 -2.73 -4.19 -17.99
N GLU A 52 -3.54 -3.52 -18.80
CA GLU A 52 -3.36 -3.45 -20.26
C GLU A 52 -2.10 -2.67 -20.66
N SER A 53 -1.62 -1.78 -19.80
CA SER A 53 -0.34 -1.06 -19.99
C SER A 53 0.88 -1.85 -19.52
N GLY A 54 0.72 -3.13 -19.14
CA GLY A 54 1.81 -4.00 -18.68
C GLY A 54 2.31 -3.69 -17.26
N ILE A 55 1.55 -2.92 -16.47
CA ILE A 55 1.96 -2.48 -15.13
C ILE A 55 1.58 -3.55 -14.11
N ASN A 56 2.56 -4.03 -13.35
CA ASN A 56 2.34 -5.04 -12.31
C ASN A 56 1.78 -4.40 -11.02
N THR A 57 0.46 -4.49 -10.86
CA THR A 57 -0.28 -3.93 -9.71
C THR A 57 -0.15 -4.77 -8.44
N LYS A 58 0.20 -6.06 -8.54
CA LYS A 58 0.26 -6.99 -7.39
C LYS A 58 1.38 -6.67 -6.39
N ARG A 59 2.43 -5.98 -6.83
CA ARG A 59 3.55 -5.62 -5.94
C ARG A 59 3.25 -4.41 -5.04
N LYS A 60 2.23 -3.61 -5.36
CA LYS A 60 1.97 -2.33 -4.70
C LYS A 60 0.87 -2.39 -3.63
N ASN A 61 0.02 -3.44 -3.65
CA ASN A 61 -1.20 -3.51 -2.84
C ASN A 61 -1.24 -4.72 -1.90
N ARG A 62 -0.32 -4.87 -0.95
CA ARG A 62 -0.59 -5.80 0.16
C ARG A 62 -0.85 -5.11 1.49
N TYR A 63 -0.15 -4.02 1.80
CA TYR A 63 -0.33 -3.32 3.08
C TYR A 63 -0.04 -1.83 2.91
N THR A 64 -0.89 -0.99 3.49
CA THR A 64 -0.55 0.41 3.74
C THR A 64 0.51 0.42 4.85
N LEU A 65 1.75 0.75 4.51
CA LEU A 65 2.83 0.85 5.48
C LEU A 65 2.91 2.29 5.98
N ASN A 66 2.72 2.49 7.29
CA ASN A 66 3.00 3.77 7.91
C ASN A 66 4.50 3.82 8.29
N GLU A 67 5.31 4.46 7.46
CA GLU A 67 6.75 4.63 7.72
C GLU A 67 7.04 5.49 8.96
N GLU A 68 6.07 6.28 9.42
CA GLU A 68 6.16 7.15 10.59
C GLU A 68 5.59 6.52 11.87
N TYR A 69 5.18 5.24 11.83
CA TYR A 69 4.46 4.59 12.93
C TYR A 69 5.17 4.68 14.30
N PHE A 70 6.51 4.64 14.29
CA PHE A 70 7.34 4.72 15.49
C PHE A 70 7.95 6.13 15.75
N ASN A 71 7.59 7.17 14.98
CA ASN A 71 8.10 8.53 15.21
C ASN A 71 7.65 9.10 16.56
N ILE A 72 6.46 8.71 17.02
CA ILE A 72 5.92 9.07 18.34
C ILE A 72 5.46 7.79 19.01
N ILE A 73 6.05 7.51 20.19
CA ILE A 73 5.70 6.37 21.05
C ILE A 73 4.75 6.90 22.13
N ASP A 74 3.47 6.98 21.77
CA ASP A 74 2.38 7.50 22.61
C ASP A 74 1.43 6.40 23.13
N ASP A 75 1.64 5.14 22.74
CA ASP A 75 0.82 4.00 23.14
C ASP A 75 1.69 2.82 23.59
N GLU A 76 1.17 2.04 24.55
CA GLU A 76 1.86 0.87 25.11
C GLU A 76 2.18 -0.17 24.03
N ASN A 77 1.30 -0.39 23.05
CA ASN A 77 1.54 -1.36 21.98
C ASN A 77 2.70 -0.93 21.09
N LYS A 78 2.84 0.36 20.79
CA LYS A 78 3.98 0.87 20.01
C LYS A 78 5.29 0.63 20.75
N ALA A 79 5.32 0.91 22.06
CA ALA A 79 6.48 0.69 22.89
C ALA A 79 6.84 -0.81 22.99
N TYR A 80 5.83 -1.66 23.18
CA TYR A 80 5.99 -3.11 23.25
C TYR A 80 6.54 -3.69 21.94
N ILE A 81 5.92 -3.36 20.81
CA ILE A 81 6.38 -3.84 19.49
C ILE A 81 7.81 -3.35 19.25
N LEU A 82 8.12 -2.09 19.52
CA LEU A 82 9.47 -1.56 19.35
C LEU A 82 10.50 -2.25 20.25
N GLY A 83 10.12 -2.51 21.51
CA GLY A 83 10.96 -3.25 22.47
C GLY A 83 11.23 -4.68 22.01
N LEU A 84 10.21 -5.36 21.49
CA LEU A 84 10.34 -6.71 20.93
C LEU A 84 11.26 -6.72 19.70
N LEU A 85 11.10 -5.74 18.81
CA LEU A 85 11.97 -5.55 17.63
C LEU A 85 13.44 -5.36 18.05
N TYR A 86 13.70 -4.60 19.10
CA TYR A 86 15.06 -4.31 19.56
C TYR A 86 15.69 -5.47 20.35
N ALA A 87 14.88 -6.23 21.10
CA ALA A 87 15.36 -7.33 21.93
C ALA A 87 15.70 -8.59 21.11
N ASP A 88 14.82 -8.97 20.17
CA ASP A 88 14.88 -10.24 19.46
C ASP A 88 15.08 -10.08 17.93
N GLY A 89 15.18 -8.85 17.44
CA GLY A 89 15.40 -8.57 16.02
C GLY A 89 16.79 -8.99 15.53
N TYR A 90 16.83 -9.71 14.41
CA TYR A 90 18.07 -10.00 13.68
C TYR A 90 18.09 -9.25 12.35
N VAL A 91 19.18 -8.52 12.08
CA VAL A 91 19.45 -7.89 10.78
C VAL A 91 20.26 -8.87 9.94
N GLY A 92 19.71 -9.30 8.80
CA GLY A 92 20.39 -10.15 7.83
C GLY A 92 21.70 -9.56 7.31
N ASP A 93 22.53 -10.40 6.69
CA ASP A 93 23.74 -9.93 6.03
C ASP A 93 23.40 -9.09 4.77
N ASN A 94 24.39 -8.34 4.27
CA ASN A 94 24.24 -7.36 3.17
C ASN A 94 23.65 -7.93 1.86
N HIS A 95 23.43 -9.25 1.75
CA HIS A 95 22.79 -9.89 0.61
C HIS A 95 21.27 -9.99 0.75
N PHE A 96 20.72 -9.89 1.97
CA PHE A 96 19.30 -9.99 2.25
C PHE A 96 18.83 -8.93 3.27
N ASN A 97 18.01 -7.97 2.84
CA ASN A 97 17.27 -7.05 3.72
C ASN A 97 16.12 -7.78 4.45
N ASN A 98 16.42 -8.89 5.11
CA ASN A 98 15.46 -9.68 5.85
C ASN A 98 15.55 -9.32 7.33
N PHE A 99 14.39 -9.07 7.91
CA PHE A 99 14.21 -8.94 9.35
C PHE A 99 13.41 -10.15 9.83
N VAL A 100 13.90 -10.82 10.87
CA VAL A 100 13.27 -12.02 11.42
C VAL A 100 12.79 -11.71 12.84
N LEU A 101 11.49 -11.94 13.08
CA LEU A 101 10.89 -12.02 14.41
C LEU A 101 10.43 -13.44 14.63
N GLN A 102 10.82 -14.02 15.76
CA GLN A 102 10.35 -15.35 16.16
C GLN A 102 9.80 -15.27 17.58
N LEU A 103 8.49 -15.48 17.72
CA LEU A 103 7.88 -15.75 19.02
C LEU A 103 8.27 -17.16 19.46
N LYS A 104 8.70 -17.35 20.71
CA LYS A 104 8.93 -18.68 21.27
C LYS A 104 7.63 -19.16 21.91
N ASP A 105 7.31 -20.45 21.81
CA ASP A 105 6.09 -21.05 22.39
C ASP A 105 5.94 -20.79 23.91
N ARG A 106 7.06 -20.51 24.58
CA ARG A 106 7.15 -20.04 25.97
C ARG A 106 6.36 -18.74 26.23
N ASP A 107 6.26 -17.87 25.24
CA ASP A 107 5.76 -16.51 25.38
C ASP A 107 4.23 -16.42 25.15
N ILE A 108 3.58 -17.55 24.81
CA ILE A 108 2.13 -17.66 24.49
C ILE A 108 1.29 -18.09 25.72
N LYS A 109 1.91 -18.34 26.88
CA LYS A 109 1.16 -18.83 28.06
C LYS A 109 0.52 -17.68 28.85
N GLY A 110 -0.76 -17.43 28.56
CA GLY A 110 -1.75 -16.90 29.50
C GLY A 110 -2.40 -18.01 30.31
#